data_AF-A0A944ZXE0-F1
#
_entry.id   AF-A0A944ZXE0-F1
#
_cell.length_a   1.000
_cell.length_b   1.000
_cell.length_c   1.000
_cell.angle_alpha   90.00
_cell.angle_beta   90.00
_cell.angle_gamma   90.00
#
_symmetry.space_group_name_H-M   'P 1'
#
loop_
_entity.id
_entity.type
_entity.pdbx_description
1 polymer ?
#
loop_
_entity_poly.entity_id
_entity_poly.type
_entity_poly.pdbx_seq_one_letter_code
_entity_poly.pdbx_strand_id
1 'polypeptide(L)'
;MSNENYLVTVERFFLSLKDSGLALSATDYDLIQQWESRGIPVNIVCRGIENGVAEFDQQNTRQSSRMGLSYLKVFIEAEMERSQA
;
A
#
# COMPACT_ATOMS: atom_id res chain seq x y z
N MET A 1 15.26 -6.74 13.47
CA MET A 1 13.82 -6.43 13.64
C MET A 1 13.11 -7.22 12.56
N SER A 2 12.24 -8.14 12.93
CA SER A 2 11.73 -9.20 12.04
C SER A 2 10.85 -8.64 10.93
N ASN A 3 11.10 -9.05 9.67
CA ASN A 3 10.30 -8.70 8.48
C ASN A 3 8.79 -8.91 8.65
N GLU A 4 8.42 -9.83 9.54
CA GLU A 4 7.02 -10.12 9.88
C GLU A 4 6.27 -8.88 10.38
N ASN A 5 6.93 -7.96 11.11
CA ASN A 5 6.23 -6.78 11.63
C ASN A 5 5.86 -5.78 10.53
N TYR A 6 6.71 -5.62 9.51
CA TYR A 6 6.45 -4.69 8.42
C TYR A 6 5.26 -5.15 7.59
N LEU A 7 5.33 -6.40 7.14
CA LEU A 7 4.32 -7.02 6.30
C LEU A 7 2.97 -7.10 7.01
N VAL A 8 2.94 -7.57 8.26
CA VAL A 8 1.69 -7.65 9.05
C VAL A 8 1.10 -6.25 9.30
N THR A 9 1.93 -5.23 9.49
CA THR A 9 1.43 -3.85 9.68
C THR A 9 0.78 -3.31 8.40
N VAL A 10 1.47 -3.43 7.25
CA VAL A 10 0.94 -2.98 5.96
C VAL A 10 -0.32 -3.75 5.58
N GLU A 11 -0.33 -5.06 5.79
CA GLU A 11 -1.50 -5.90 5.55
C GLU A 11 -2.70 -5.46 6.39
N ARG A 12 -2.55 -5.35 7.71
CA ARG A 12 -3.64 -4.94 8.59
C ARG A 12 -4.16 -3.55 8.24
N PHE A 13 -3.27 -2.63 7.88
CA PHE A 13 -3.63 -1.29 7.43
C PHE A 13 -4.44 -1.35 6.13
N PHE A 14 -3.97 -2.08 5.12
CA PHE A 14 -4.65 -2.24 3.85
C PHE A 14 -6.02 -2.91 4.01
N LEU A 15 -6.11 -3.95 4.84
CA LEU A 15 -7.37 -4.62 5.18
C LEU A 15 -8.35 -3.67 5.87
N SER A 16 -7.88 -2.82 6.79
CA SER A 16 -8.73 -1.83 7.47
C SER A 16 -9.26 -0.75 6.55
N LEU A 17 -8.51 -0.40 5.50
CA LEU A 17 -8.96 0.59 4.51
C LEU A 17 -9.99 0.01 3.55
N LYS A 18 -9.85 -1.27 3.18
CA LYS A 18 -10.68 -1.85 2.13
C LYS A 18 -12.00 -2.41 2.66
N ASP A 19 -12.16 -2.71 3.95
CA ASP A 19 -13.37 -3.31 4.59
C ASP A 19 -14.04 -4.45 3.78
N SER A 20 -13.28 -5.10 2.87
CA SER A 20 -13.85 -5.91 1.77
C SER A 20 -13.53 -7.40 1.87
N GLY A 21 -12.92 -7.87 2.96
CA GLY A 21 -12.47 -9.27 3.07
C GLY A 21 -11.47 -9.69 1.97
N LEU A 22 -10.82 -8.72 1.32
CA LEU A 22 -9.86 -8.93 0.25
C LEU A 22 -8.49 -9.25 0.84
N ALA A 23 -7.94 -10.42 0.54
CA ALA A 23 -6.57 -10.77 0.89
C ALA A 23 -5.56 -10.12 -0.07
N LEU A 24 -4.35 -9.86 0.43
CA LEU A 24 -3.21 -9.51 -0.41
C LEU A 24 -2.87 -10.69 -1.32
N SER A 25 -2.63 -10.42 -2.59
CA SER A 25 -2.11 -11.43 -3.53
C SER A 25 -0.62 -11.68 -3.29
N ALA A 26 -0.07 -12.77 -3.83
CA ALA A 26 1.36 -13.04 -3.76
C ALA A 26 2.22 -11.88 -4.33
N THR A 27 1.72 -11.19 -5.35
CA THR A 27 2.36 -10.00 -5.93
C THR A 27 2.37 -8.82 -4.97
N ASP A 28 1.33 -8.66 -4.18
CA ASP A 28 1.24 -7.61 -3.18
C ASP A 28 2.26 -7.83 -2.06
N TYR A 29 2.43 -9.08 -1.58
CA TYR A 29 3.45 -9.41 -0.59
C TYR A 29 4.87 -9.15 -1.13
N ASP A 30 5.15 -9.50 -2.38
CA ASP A 30 6.44 -9.23 -3.01
C ASP A 30 6.74 -7.72 -3.07
N LEU A 31 5.74 -6.90 -3.41
CA LEU A 31 5.84 -5.44 -3.39
C LEU A 31 6.17 -4.89 -2.00
N ILE A 32 5.51 -5.39 -0.95
CA ILE A 32 5.76 -5.00 0.43
C ILE A 32 7.21 -5.33 0.82
N GLN A 33 7.68 -6.53 0.48
CA GLN A 33 9.07 -6.93 0.74
C GLN A 33 10.08 -6.08 -0.03
N GLN A 34 9.76 -5.69 -1.27
CA GLN A 34 10.60 -4.77 -2.03
C GLN A 34 10.71 -3.42 -1.35
N TRP A 35 9.61 -2.88 -0.79
CA TRP A 35 9.64 -1.61 -0.08
C TRP A 35 10.46 -1.67 1.22
N GLU A 36 10.31 -2.75 1.98
CA GLU A 36 11.12 -3.01 3.16
C GLU A 36 12.62 -3.12 2.79
N SER A 37 12.95 -3.88 1.75
CA SER A 37 14.33 -4.06 1.25
C SER A 37 14.95 -2.74 0.77
N ARG A 38 14.13 -1.84 0.22
CA ARG A 38 14.53 -0.47 -0.14
C ARG A 38 14.70 0.46 1.07
N GLY A 39 14.37 0.00 2.28
CA GLY A 39 14.43 0.82 3.50
C GLY A 39 13.29 1.82 3.62
N ILE A 40 12.18 1.61 2.91
CA ILE A 40 11.03 2.51 2.94
C ILE A 40 10.30 2.30 4.26
N PRO A 41 10.15 3.33 5.10
CA PRO A 41 9.49 3.17 6.37
C PRO A 41 7.98 2.99 6.17
N VAL A 42 7.37 2.19 7.06
CA VAL A 42 5.97 1.74 6.93
C VAL A 42 4.98 2.91 6.86
N ASN A 43 5.29 4.05 7.49
CA ASN A 43 4.47 5.25 7.44
C ASN A 43 4.35 5.83 6.02
N ILE A 44 5.41 5.76 5.20
CA ILE A 44 5.39 6.22 3.81
C ILE A 44 4.56 5.29 2.95
N VAL A 45 4.70 3.97 3.15
CA VAL A 45 3.88 2.98 2.47
C VAL A 45 2.40 3.17 2.83
N CYS A 46 2.07 3.28 4.12
CA CYS A 46 0.69 3.51 4.56
C CYS A 46 0.11 4.81 3.99
N ARG A 47 0.87 5.91 3.97
CA ARG A 47 0.42 7.18 3.36
C ARG A 47 0.19 7.05 1.86
N GLY A 48 1.11 6.42 1.13
CA GLY A 48 0.93 6.21 -0.31
C GLY A 48 -0.27 5.30 -0.61
N ILE A 49 -0.51 4.28 0.20
CA ILE A 49 -1.71 3.44 0.14
C ILE A 49 -2.97 4.29 0.38
N GLU A 50 -3.00 5.07 1.47
CA GLU A 50 -4.15 5.92 1.82
C GLU A 50 -4.47 6.92 0.70
N ASN A 51 -3.46 7.61 0.17
CA ASN A 51 -3.60 8.55 -0.94
C ASN A 51 -4.14 7.86 -2.20
N GLY A 52 -3.58 6.71 -2.58
CA GLY A 52 -4.04 5.99 -3.77
C GLY A 52 -5.43 5.37 -3.60
N VAL A 53 -5.80 4.97 -2.38
CA VAL A 53 -7.16 4.52 -2.05
C VAL A 53 -8.14 5.69 -2.14
N ALA A 54 -7.81 6.84 -1.55
CA ALA A 54 -8.64 8.03 -1.58
C ALA A 54 -8.84 8.56 -3.02
N GLU A 55 -7.79 8.61 -3.83
CA GLU A 55 -7.87 8.99 -5.25
C GLU A 55 -8.76 8.05 -6.06
N PHE A 56 -8.67 6.74 -5.79
CA PHE A 56 -9.52 5.76 -6.47
C PHE A 56 -10.98 5.83 -6.02
N ASP A 57 -11.22 6.09 -4.74
CA ASP A 57 -12.57 6.30 -4.19
C ASP A 57 -13.19 7.57 -4.81
N GLN A 58 -12.41 8.64 -4.95
CA GLN A 58 -12.81 9.87 -5.65
C GLN A 58 -13.14 9.64 -7.13
N GLN A 59 -12.48 8.71 -7.80
CA GLN A 59 -12.78 8.34 -9.18
C GLN A 59 -14.12 7.59 -9.34
N ASN A 60 -14.83 7.27 -8.24
CA ASN A 60 -16.19 6.71 -8.21
C ASN A 60 -16.37 5.48 -9.11
N THR A 61 -15.27 4.75 -9.32
CA THR A 61 -15.25 3.51 -10.07
C THR A 61 -15.86 2.43 -9.18
N ARG A 62 -17.07 1.96 -9.51
CA ARG A 62 -17.76 0.81 -8.88
C ARG A 62 -16.98 -0.52 -8.92
N GLN A 63 -15.68 -0.47 -9.21
CA GLN A 63 -14.75 -1.58 -9.38
C GLN A 63 -13.64 -1.57 -8.32
N SER A 64 -13.96 -1.24 -7.07
CA SER A 64 -13.06 -1.30 -5.90
C SER A 64 -12.34 -2.64 -5.74
N SER A 65 -12.87 -3.70 -6.37
CA SER A 65 -12.29 -5.04 -6.45
C SER A 65 -10.99 -5.13 -7.26
N ARG A 66 -10.63 -4.15 -8.11
CA ARG A 66 -9.39 -4.19 -8.93
C ARG A 66 -8.21 -3.40 -8.35
N MET A 67 -8.38 -2.73 -7.23
CA MET A 67 -7.29 -1.98 -6.61
C MET A 67 -6.29 -2.93 -5.94
N GLY A 68 -5.11 -3.12 -6.54
CA GLY A 68 -3.98 -3.85 -5.95
C GLY A 68 -2.82 -2.93 -5.59
N LEU A 69 -1.85 -3.41 -4.81
CA LEU A 69 -0.66 -2.63 -4.44
C LEU A 69 0.16 -2.21 -5.66
N SER A 70 0.05 -2.92 -6.78
CA SER A 70 0.69 -2.54 -8.04
C SER A 70 0.26 -1.16 -8.52
N TYR A 71 -1.01 -0.78 -8.31
CA TYR A 71 -1.50 0.57 -8.60
C TYR A 71 -1.00 1.56 -7.55
N LEU A 72 -1.07 1.19 -6.27
CA LEU A 72 -0.68 2.05 -5.15
C LEU A 72 0.83 2.34 -5.11
N LYS A 73 1.64 1.50 -5.77
CA LYS A 73 3.09 1.68 -5.92
C LYS A 73 3.45 3.08 -6.41
N VAL A 74 2.74 3.62 -7.40
CA VAL A 74 3.06 4.95 -7.96
C VAL A 74 2.85 6.06 -6.92
N PHE A 75 1.84 5.91 -6.05
CA PHE A 75 1.55 6.86 -4.98
C PHE A 75 2.58 6.78 -3.85
N ILE A 76 3.04 5.57 -3.53
CA ILE A 76 4.11 5.35 -2.54
C ILE A 76 5.44 5.90 -3.06
N GLU A 77 5.76 5.68 -4.33
CA GLU A 77 6.96 6.25 -4.96
C GLU A 77 6.90 7.78 -4.99
N ALA A 78 5.75 8.37 -5.31
CA ALA A 78 5.55 9.82 -5.24
C ALA A 78 5.66 10.37 -3.80
N GLU A 79 5.13 9.65 -2.80
CA GLU A 79 5.21 10.06 -1.38
C GLU A 79 6.66 9.97 -0.85
N MET A 80 7.43 9.00 -1.33
CA MET A 80 8.87 8.93 -1.06
C MET A 80 9.60 10.16 -1.59
N GLU A 81 9.39 10.52 -2.86
CA GLU A 81 10.02 11.69 -3.46
C GLU A 81 9.65 12.97 -2.71
N ARG A 82 8.39 13.11 -2.28
CA ARG A 82 7.93 14.24 -1.46
C ARG A 82 8.55 14.28 -0.06
N SER A 83 8.85 13.13 0.53
CA SER A 83 9.42 13.05 1.89
C SER A 83 10.94 13.24 1.90
N GLN A 84 11.59 13.19 0.74
CA GLN A 84 13.02 13.46 0.57
C GLN A 84 13.33 14.89 0.07
N ALA A 85 12.31 15.66 -0.31
CA ALA A 85 12.40 17.05 -0.77
C ALA A 85 12.22 18.05 0.39
#